data_AF-A0A0F9L8A1-F1
#
_entry.id   AF-A0A0F9L8A1-F1
#
_cell.length_a   1.000
_cell.length_b   1.000
_cell.length_c   1.000
_cell.angle_alpha   90.00
_cell.angle_beta   90.00
_cell.angle_gamma   90.00
#
_symmetry.space_group_name_H-M   'P 1'
#
loop_
_entity.id
_entity.type
_entity.pdbx_description
1 polymer ?
#
loop_
_entity_poly.entity_id
_entity_poly.type
_entity_poly.pdbx_seq_one_letter_code
_entity_poly.pdbx_strand_id
1 'polypeptide(L)'
;EELKDTITKINFLKLQKGDSLEKAERLQKEEIFSFFEIASEDDFTQLFFAPLARAMGFENVKIKGHRIKTLEFGQDVKLMRFRLPTGHFLIFVAQVKKGDIKSSSKEPSKEIERILTEILPAFKKKVFDEEISKHLKPNHVFLVASGIINEYAKEYLYEQLEDEYKGQLLLLERDKLYDLYNVYGLSNPEQAALTDFTKELKKKKKKK
;
A
#
# COMPACT_ATOMS: atom_id res chain seq x y z
N GLU A 1 2.50 3.00 33.48
CA GLU A 1 1.77 2.21 32.48
C GLU A 1 0.43 2.82 32.10
N GLU A 2 -0.39 3.23 33.06
CA GLU A 2 -1.72 3.81 32.83
C GLU A 2 -1.73 5.02 31.88
N LEU A 3 -0.70 5.89 31.92
CA LEU A 3 -0.61 7.04 31.01
C LEU A 3 -0.43 6.62 29.55
N LYS A 4 0.37 5.57 29.28
CA LYS A 4 0.60 5.05 27.92
C LYS A 4 -0.65 4.37 27.37
N ASP A 5 -1.38 3.68 28.25
CA ASP A 5 -2.62 3.01 27.91
C ASP A 5 -3.75 4.02 27.62
N THR A 6 -3.77 5.12 28.37
CA THR A 6 -4.68 6.25 28.16
C THR A 6 -4.39 6.97 26.84
N ILE A 7 -3.11 7.22 26.52
CA ILE A 7 -2.71 7.84 25.24
C ILE A 7 -3.08 6.95 24.06
N THR A 8 -2.88 5.64 24.17
CA THR A 8 -3.24 4.67 23.13
C THR A 8 -4.75 4.64 22.90
N LYS A 9 -5.56 4.63 23.98
CA LYS A 9 -7.02 4.71 23.90
C LYS A 9 -7.52 6.03 23.29
N ILE A 10 -6.91 7.15 23.64
CA ILE A 10 -7.24 8.46 23.06
C ILE A 10 -6.93 8.49 21.56
N ASN A 11 -5.78 7.95 21.15
CA ASN A 11 -5.42 7.88 19.73
C ASN A 11 -6.33 6.94 18.93
N PHE A 12 -6.72 5.80 19.52
CA PHE A 12 -7.68 4.87 18.93
C PHE A 12 -9.07 5.51 18.76
N LEU A 13 -9.54 6.28 19.75
CA LEU A 13 -10.81 7.00 19.67
C LEU A 13 -10.78 8.16 18.65
N LYS A 14 -9.63 8.83 18.48
CA LYS A 14 -9.44 9.87 17.46
C LYS A 14 -9.46 9.30 16.04
N LEU A 15 -8.83 8.13 15.84
CA LEU A 15 -8.89 7.39 14.57
C LEU A 15 -10.31 6.98 14.19
N GLN A 16 -11.17 6.63 15.17
CA GLN A 16 -12.58 6.29 14.91
C GLN A 16 -13.48 7.50 14.65
N LYS A 17 -13.12 8.69 15.15
CA LYS A 17 -13.94 9.90 15.01
C LYS A 17 -13.55 10.82 13.85
N GLY A 18 -12.43 10.57 13.18
CA GLY A 18 -11.92 11.49 12.15
C GLY A 18 -11.51 12.86 12.71
N ASP A 19 -11.41 13.00 14.04
CA ASP A 19 -10.94 14.21 14.70
C ASP A 19 -9.42 14.29 14.53
N SER A 20 -9.01 15.13 13.58
CA SER A 20 -7.62 15.42 13.26
C SER A 20 -6.84 15.82 14.51
N LEU A 21 -5.90 14.97 14.92
CA LEU A 21 -4.66 15.43 15.56
C LEU A 21 -4.12 16.59 14.71
N GLU A 22 -3.72 17.69 15.35
CA GLU A 22 -3.23 18.96 14.78
C GLU A 22 -2.91 18.86 13.28
N LYS A 23 -3.57 19.69 12.44
CA LYS A 23 -3.29 19.81 11.01
C LYS A 23 -1.81 20.20 10.81
N ALA A 24 -0.92 19.22 10.86
CA ALA A 24 0.35 19.28 10.17
C ALA A 24 0.01 19.70 8.75
N GLU A 25 0.69 20.70 8.21
CA GLU A 25 0.49 21.13 6.83
C GLU A 25 0.61 19.90 5.94
N ARG A 26 -0.51 19.55 5.30
CA ARG A 26 -0.57 18.41 4.39
C ARG A 26 -0.22 18.89 3.00
N LEU A 27 0.53 18.06 2.28
CA LEU A 27 0.74 18.22 0.85
C LEU A 27 -0.60 18.26 0.12
N GLN A 28 -0.69 19.17 -0.83
CA GLN A 28 -1.87 19.33 -1.66
C GLN A 28 -2.00 18.13 -2.62
N LYS A 29 -3.21 17.92 -3.14
CA LYS A 29 -3.51 16.81 -4.05
C LYS A 29 -2.56 16.79 -5.24
N GLU A 30 -2.26 17.96 -5.80
CA GLU A 30 -1.39 18.13 -6.95
C GLU A 30 0.05 17.72 -6.66
N GLU A 31 0.54 17.91 -5.44
CA GLU A 31 1.89 17.53 -5.03
C GLU A 31 2.02 16.00 -4.90
N ILE A 32 1.04 15.36 -4.28
CA ILE A 32 0.97 13.90 -4.15
C ILE A 32 0.83 13.25 -5.54
N PHE A 33 -0.05 13.78 -6.39
CA PHE A 33 -0.26 13.21 -7.73
C PHE A 33 0.95 13.45 -8.63
N SER A 34 1.60 14.62 -8.54
CA SER A 34 2.86 14.86 -9.24
C SER A 34 3.94 13.87 -8.81
N PHE A 35 3.96 13.45 -7.54
CA PHE A 35 4.86 12.40 -7.07
C PHE A 35 4.49 11.03 -7.66
N PHE A 36 3.21 10.65 -7.68
CA PHE A 36 2.74 9.36 -8.23
C PHE A 36 3.10 9.15 -9.71
N GLU A 37 3.12 10.22 -10.50
CA GLU A 37 3.48 10.16 -11.92
C GLU A 37 4.98 9.91 -12.14
N ILE A 38 5.83 10.55 -11.33
CA ILE A 38 7.29 10.54 -11.55
C ILE A 38 7.99 9.40 -10.81
N ALA A 39 7.51 8.99 -9.65
CA ALA A 39 8.12 7.96 -8.81
C ALA A 39 8.22 6.61 -9.54
N SER A 40 9.28 5.84 -9.30
CA SER A 40 9.30 4.42 -9.69
C SER A 40 8.36 3.61 -8.79
N GLU A 41 8.10 2.35 -9.14
CA GLU A 41 7.30 1.45 -8.28
C GLU A 41 7.93 1.31 -6.87
N ASP A 42 9.25 1.21 -6.82
CA ASP A 42 10.01 1.12 -5.57
C ASP A 42 9.93 2.43 -4.77
N ASP A 43 10.16 3.57 -5.42
CA ASP A 43 10.09 4.89 -4.75
C ASP A 43 8.68 5.16 -4.22
N PHE A 44 7.64 4.90 -5.02
CA PHE A 44 6.25 5.06 -4.62
C PHE A 44 5.93 4.18 -3.40
N THR A 45 6.47 2.97 -3.38
CA THR A 45 6.28 2.06 -2.25
C THR A 45 6.97 2.56 -0.99
N GLN A 46 8.25 2.91 -1.11
CA GLN A 46 9.11 3.23 0.03
C GLN A 46 8.77 4.58 0.63
N LEU A 47 8.50 5.58 -0.21
CA LEU A 47 8.31 6.97 0.21
C LEU A 47 6.83 7.32 0.49
N PHE A 48 5.88 6.58 -0.08
CA PHE A 48 4.46 6.87 0.10
C PHE A 48 3.66 5.70 0.70
N PHE A 49 3.54 4.58 -0.02
CA PHE A 49 2.58 3.54 0.36
C PHE A 49 2.89 2.91 1.73
N ALA A 50 4.15 2.56 1.99
CA ALA A 50 4.50 1.92 3.26
C ALA A 50 4.46 2.86 4.46
N PRO A 51 4.95 4.11 4.38
CA PRO A 51 4.63 5.16 5.35
C PRO A 51 3.14 5.27 5.65
N LEU A 52 2.31 5.34 4.61
CA LEU A 52 0.86 5.44 4.76
C LEU A 52 0.27 4.19 5.43
N ALA A 53 0.75 3.00 5.06
CA ALA A 53 0.35 1.74 5.71
C ALA A 53 0.67 1.75 7.21
N ARG A 54 1.85 2.24 7.61
CA ARG A 54 2.18 2.38 9.04
C ARG A 54 1.26 3.38 9.72
N ALA A 55 0.96 4.52 9.08
CA ALA A 55 0.03 5.51 9.60
C ALA A 55 -1.41 4.97 9.75
N MET A 56 -1.80 4.03 8.88
CA MET A 56 -3.07 3.28 8.99
C MET A 56 -3.07 2.24 10.13
N GLY A 57 -1.96 2.02 10.82
CA GLY A 57 -1.83 1.05 11.90
C GLY A 57 -1.38 -0.35 11.45
N PHE A 58 -0.86 -0.49 10.23
CA PHE A 58 -0.22 -1.74 9.83
C PHE A 58 1.15 -1.90 10.49
N GLU A 59 1.37 -3.08 11.06
CA GLU A 59 2.61 -3.51 11.68
C GLU A 59 3.47 -4.29 10.68
N ASN A 60 4.78 -4.36 10.94
CA ASN A 60 5.73 -5.17 10.17
C ASN A 60 5.65 -4.95 8.65
N VAL A 61 5.47 -3.70 8.21
CA VAL A 61 5.46 -3.33 6.79
C VAL A 61 6.86 -3.55 6.20
N LYS A 62 7.08 -4.76 5.65
CA LYS A 62 8.35 -5.20 5.06
C LYS A 62 8.40 -4.78 3.60
N ILE A 63 9.27 -3.82 3.29
CA ILE A 63 9.54 -3.33 1.93
C ILE A 63 10.89 -3.87 1.48
N LYS A 64 10.95 -4.52 0.32
CA LYS A 64 12.21 -4.93 -0.30
C LYS A 64 12.99 -3.67 -0.71
N GLY A 65 14.18 -3.46 -0.16
CA GLY A 65 14.98 -2.25 -0.47
C GLY A 65 16.31 -2.09 0.27
N HIS A 66 16.52 -2.73 1.42
CA HIS A 66 17.84 -2.72 2.08
C HIS A 66 18.50 -4.09 2.06
N ARG A 67 19.83 -4.07 1.86
CA ARG A 67 20.80 -5.18 1.77
C ARG A 67 20.85 -6.08 3.02
N ILE A 68 19.72 -6.67 3.40
CA ILE A 68 19.69 -7.79 4.32
C ILE A 68 19.19 -8.98 3.51
N LYS A 69 20.15 -9.77 3.04
CA LYS A 69 19.92 -11.13 2.56
C LYS A 69 19.33 -11.93 3.72
N THR A 70 18.01 -11.93 3.84
CA THR A 70 17.32 -13.07 4.43
C THR A 70 16.65 -13.78 3.28
N LEU A 71 17.26 -14.91 2.91
CA LEU A 71 16.71 -15.88 2.01
C LEU A 71 15.32 -16.24 2.50
N GLU A 72 14.29 -15.96 1.71
CA GLU A 72 13.25 -16.92 1.33
C GLU A 72 12.25 -16.21 0.42
N PHE A 73 12.04 -16.78 -0.76
CA PHE A 73 11.02 -16.44 -1.77
C PHE A 73 11.26 -15.19 -2.63
N GLY A 74 11.67 -15.41 -3.87
CA GLY A 74 11.49 -14.43 -4.93
C GLY A 74 10.01 -14.20 -5.22
N GLN A 75 9.47 -13.05 -4.82
CA GLN A 75 8.41 -12.30 -5.48
C GLN A 75 8.15 -11.01 -4.69
N ASP A 76 7.74 -9.95 -5.37
CA ASP A 76 7.65 -8.56 -4.91
C ASP A 76 6.46 -8.28 -3.96
N VAL A 77 6.18 -9.23 -3.07
CA VAL A 77 5.08 -9.23 -2.12
C VAL A 77 5.46 -8.45 -0.86
N LYS A 78 4.78 -7.33 -0.60
CA LYS A 78 4.94 -6.55 0.63
C LYS A 78 4.03 -7.11 1.70
N LEU A 79 4.62 -7.70 2.74
CA LEU A 79 3.87 -8.26 3.87
C LEU A 79 3.55 -7.15 4.88
N MET A 80 2.31 -7.15 5.36
CA MET A 80 1.83 -6.23 6.39
C MET A 80 0.91 -6.97 7.34
N ARG A 81 0.84 -6.54 8.59
CA ARG A 81 -0.04 -7.11 9.60
C ARG A 81 -0.95 -6.06 10.17
N PHE A 82 -2.18 -6.45 10.47
CA PHE A 82 -3.12 -5.58 11.16
C PHE A 82 -3.63 -6.27 12.40
N ARG A 83 -3.39 -5.67 13.56
CA ARG A 83 -3.81 -6.21 14.85
C ARG A 83 -5.24 -5.79 15.14
N LEU A 84 -6.12 -6.77 15.27
CA LEU A 84 -7.50 -6.55 15.69
C LEU A 84 -7.56 -6.19 17.18
N PRO A 85 -8.62 -5.48 17.64
CA PRO A 85 -8.81 -5.17 19.06
C PRO A 85 -8.83 -6.41 19.97
N THR A 86 -9.18 -7.57 19.43
CA THR A 86 -9.17 -8.87 20.12
C THR A 86 -7.77 -9.47 20.28
N GLY A 87 -6.74 -8.84 19.71
CA GLY A 87 -5.36 -9.32 19.71
C GLY A 87 -4.99 -10.26 18.56
N HIS A 88 -5.96 -10.69 17.75
CA HIS A 88 -5.70 -11.49 16.54
C HIS A 88 -5.06 -10.64 15.44
N PHE A 89 -4.31 -11.29 14.54
CA PHE A 89 -3.70 -10.62 13.40
C PHE A 89 -4.35 -11.01 12.09
N LEU A 90 -4.56 -10.00 11.25
CA LEU A 90 -4.84 -10.19 9.84
C LEU A 90 -3.54 -9.97 9.05
N ILE A 91 -3.26 -10.88 8.13
CA ILE A 91 -2.09 -10.84 7.26
C ILE A 91 -2.50 -10.27 5.91
N PHE A 92 -1.81 -9.23 5.47
CA PHE A 92 -2.03 -8.58 4.19
C PHE A 92 -0.78 -8.71 3.32
N VAL A 93 -1.02 -8.91 2.03
CA VAL A 93 0.00 -8.83 0.99
C VAL A 93 -0.35 -7.67 0.08
N ALA A 94 0.61 -6.83 -0.27
CA ALA A 94 0.40 -5.78 -1.28
C ALA A 94 1.23 -6.04 -2.53
N GLN A 95 0.54 -6.09 -3.67
CA GLN A 95 1.12 -5.94 -5.00
C GLN A 95 0.98 -4.48 -5.41
N VAL A 96 2.09 -3.82 -5.68
CA VAL A 96 2.10 -2.40 -6.10
C VAL A 96 2.43 -2.32 -7.57
N LYS A 97 1.81 -1.38 -8.29
CA LYS A 97 2.08 -1.08 -9.70
C LYS A 97 2.10 0.42 -9.92
N LYS A 98 3.04 0.85 -10.76
CA LYS A 98 3.13 2.24 -11.20
C LYS A 98 2.19 2.50 -12.37
N GLY A 99 1.43 3.59 -12.29
CA GLY A 99 0.64 4.13 -13.41
C GLY A 99 -0.76 3.54 -13.48
N ASP A 100 -1.42 3.82 -14.62
CA ASP A 100 -2.76 3.31 -14.88
C ASP A 100 -2.72 1.85 -15.31
N ILE A 101 -3.64 1.04 -14.80
CA ILE A 101 -3.85 -0.34 -15.23
C ILE A 101 -5.08 -0.36 -16.13
N LYS A 102 -4.88 -0.69 -17.40
CA LYS A 102 -5.96 -0.66 -18.41
C LYS A 102 -6.14 -2.04 -19.03
N SER A 103 -7.41 -2.43 -19.17
CA SER A 103 -7.83 -3.57 -20.00
C SER A 103 -8.93 -3.14 -20.98
N SER A 104 -9.17 -3.96 -22.00
CA SER A 104 -10.24 -3.75 -22.99
C SER A 104 -11.21 -4.93 -22.96
N SER A 105 -12.45 -4.73 -23.41
CA SER A 105 -13.46 -5.80 -23.46
C SER A 105 -13.19 -6.88 -24.51
N LYS A 106 -12.34 -6.60 -25.50
CA LYS A 106 -12.05 -7.54 -26.61
C LYS A 106 -10.89 -8.47 -26.28
N GLU A 107 -9.84 -7.93 -25.69
CA GLU A 107 -8.66 -8.69 -25.29
C GLU A 107 -8.10 -8.13 -23.99
N PRO A 108 -7.76 -9.00 -23.01
CA PRO A 108 -7.05 -8.58 -21.81
C PRO A 108 -5.66 -8.05 -22.17
N SER A 109 -5.24 -6.99 -21.52
CA SER A 109 -3.88 -6.48 -21.71
C SER A 109 -2.85 -7.44 -21.12
N LYS A 110 -1.67 -7.57 -21.76
CA LYS A 110 -0.55 -8.34 -21.19
C LYS A 110 -0.17 -7.89 -19.77
N GLU A 111 -0.42 -6.62 -19.47
CA GLU A 111 -0.20 -6.05 -18.14
C GLU A 111 -1.15 -6.63 -17.10
N ILE A 112 -2.47 -6.70 -17.38
CA ILE A 112 -3.45 -7.25 -16.42
C ILE A 112 -3.24 -8.75 -16.22
N GLU A 113 -2.89 -9.49 -17.27
CA GLU A 113 -2.53 -10.91 -17.15
C GLU A 113 -1.31 -11.09 -16.25
N ARG A 114 -0.26 -10.27 -16.45
CA ARG A 114 0.92 -10.31 -15.57
C ARG A 114 0.54 -10.02 -14.12
N ILE A 115 -0.28 -9.00 -13.86
CA ILE A 115 -0.75 -8.66 -12.52
C ILE A 115 -1.50 -9.84 -11.90
N LEU A 116 -2.38 -10.50 -12.66
CA LEU A 116 -3.12 -11.67 -12.21
C LEU A 116 -2.18 -12.82 -11.82
N THR A 117 -1.12 -13.08 -12.61
CA THR A 117 -0.11 -14.10 -12.27
C THR A 117 0.71 -13.78 -11.03
N GLU A 118 0.75 -12.51 -10.60
CA GLU A 118 1.40 -12.07 -9.36
C GLU A 118 0.42 -12.11 -8.17
N ILE A 119 -0.86 -11.78 -8.38
CA ILE A 119 -1.92 -11.77 -7.35
C ILE A 119 -2.34 -13.19 -6.94
N LEU A 120 -2.55 -14.11 -7.90
CA LEU A 120 -3.04 -15.46 -7.58
C LEU A 120 -2.10 -16.21 -6.62
N PRO A 121 -0.77 -16.22 -6.81
CA PRO A 121 0.16 -16.79 -5.84
C PRO A 121 0.14 -16.08 -4.49
N ALA A 122 -0.12 -14.77 -4.45
CA ALA A 122 -0.17 -14.00 -3.21
C ALA A 122 -1.26 -14.49 -2.25
N PHE A 123 -2.39 -15.00 -2.75
CA PHE A 123 -3.41 -15.63 -1.91
C PHE A 123 -3.03 -17.03 -1.43
N LYS A 124 -2.39 -17.82 -2.29
CA LYS A 124 -2.17 -19.26 -2.06
C LYS A 124 -0.93 -19.55 -1.23
N LYS A 125 0.12 -18.73 -1.38
CA LYS A 125 1.42 -18.97 -0.78
C LYS A 125 1.42 -18.58 0.69
N LYS A 126 1.78 -19.54 1.56
CA LYS A 126 1.96 -19.23 2.98
C LYS A 126 3.18 -18.33 3.17
N VAL A 127 3.03 -17.31 3.98
CA VAL A 127 4.09 -16.40 4.39
C VAL A 127 4.48 -16.72 5.82
N PHE A 128 5.79 -16.71 6.11
CA PHE A 128 6.28 -16.92 7.46
C PHE A 128 6.09 -15.64 8.31
N ASP A 129 5.40 -15.79 9.42
CA ASP A 129 5.25 -14.78 10.45
C ASP A 129 6.23 -15.07 11.59
N GLU A 130 7.23 -14.19 11.75
CA GLU A 130 8.29 -14.32 12.77
C GLU A 130 7.76 -14.21 14.20
N GLU A 131 6.73 -13.39 14.43
CA GLU A 131 6.26 -13.09 15.79
C GLU A 131 5.57 -14.29 16.43
N ILE A 132 4.78 -15.01 15.64
CA ILE A 132 4.13 -16.25 16.08
C ILE A 132 4.85 -17.51 15.59
N SER A 133 5.95 -17.34 14.86
CA SER A 133 6.79 -18.41 14.28
C SER A 133 5.97 -19.45 13.49
N LYS A 134 5.06 -18.99 12.62
CA LYS A 134 4.17 -19.87 11.83
C LYS A 134 4.03 -19.39 10.38
N HIS A 135 3.81 -20.35 9.49
CA HIS A 135 3.44 -20.09 8.10
C HIS A 135 1.92 -19.88 7.99
N LEU A 136 1.51 -18.68 7.63
CA LEU A 136 0.11 -18.28 7.49
C LEU A 136 -0.24 -17.96 6.04
N LYS A 137 -1.47 -18.28 5.63
CA LYS A 137 -2.01 -17.74 4.38
C LYS A 137 -2.41 -16.27 4.59
N PRO A 138 -2.13 -15.37 3.64
CA PRO A 138 -2.66 -14.02 3.68
C PRO A 138 -4.19 -14.03 3.75
N ASN A 139 -4.76 -13.14 4.55
CA ASN A 139 -6.21 -12.97 4.65
C ASN A 139 -6.74 -12.08 3.53
N HIS A 140 -5.92 -11.11 3.08
CA HIS A 140 -6.30 -10.15 2.06
C HIS A 140 -5.08 -9.80 1.20
N VAL A 141 -5.35 -9.42 -0.06
CA VAL A 141 -4.35 -8.90 -0.98
C VAL A 141 -4.76 -7.49 -1.41
N PHE A 142 -3.85 -6.53 -1.33
CA PHE A 142 -3.98 -5.23 -1.94
C PHE A 142 -3.39 -5.23 -3.34
N LEU A 143 -4.15 -4.79 -4.34
CA LEU A 143 -3.59 -4.28 -5.59
C LEU A 143 -3.56 -2.76 -5.50
N VAL A 144 -2.36 -2.21 -5.41
CA VAL A 144 -2.12 -0.78 -5.23
C VAL A 144 -1.60 -0.20 -6.54
N ALA A 145 -2.31 0.78 -7.10
CA ALA A 145 -1.91 1.46 -8.32
C ALA A 145 -1.68 2.95 -8.05
N SER A 146 -0.55 3.48 -8.53
CA SER A 146 -0.31 4.94 -8.46
C SER A 146 -1.18 5.73 -9.46
N GLY A 147 -1.82 5.06 -10.41
CA GLY A 147 -2.79 5.60 -11.35
C GLY A 147 -4.20 5.05 -11.15
N ILE A 148 -4.96 5.00 -12.25
CA ILE A 148 -6.36 4.51 -12.30
C ILE A 148 -6.39 3.07 -12.82
N ILE A 149 -7.19 2.22 -12.21
CA ILE A 149 -7.56 0.90 -12.70
C ILE A 149 -8.91 1.05 -13.41
N ASN A 150 -8.94 0.87 -14.73
CA ASN A 150 -10.21 1.04 -15.45
C ASN A 150 -11.21 -0.09 -15.13
N GLU A 151 -12.51 0.17 -15.33
CA GLU A 151 -13.58 -0.77 -14.95
C GLU A 151 -13.43 -2.14 -15.60
N TYR A 152 -13.04 -2.20 -16.88
CA TYR A 152 -12.78 -3.48 -17.57
C TYR A 152 -11.63 -4.27 -16.92
N ALA A 153 -10.58 -3.62 -16.42
CA ALA A 153 -9.52 -4.32 -15.71
C ALA A 153 -10.00 -4.83 -14.34
N LYS A 154 -10.86 -4.08 -13.64
CA LYS A 154 -11.45 -4.52 -12.38
C LYS A 154 -12.32 -5.76 -12.59
N GLU A 155 -13.25 -5.69 -13.55
CA GLU A 155 -14.15 -6.79 -13.88
C GLU A 155 -13.35 -8.05 -14.27
N TYR A 156 -12.39 -7.90 -15.17
CA TYR A 156 -11.51 -9.00 -15.55
C TYR A 156 -10.77 -9.61 -14.36
N LEU A 157 -10.18 -8.81 -13.47
CA LEU A 157 -9.51 -9.34 -12.28
C LEU A 157 -10.48 -10.14 -11.41
N TYR A 158 -11.67 -9.63 -11.15
CA TYR A 158 -12.64 -10.31 -10.31
C TYR A 158 -13.18 -11.59 -10.96
N GLU A 159 -13.40 -11.61 -12.28
CA GLU A 159 -13.83 -12.81 -13.01
C GLU A 159 -12.80 -13.94 -12.96
N GLN A 160 -11.51 -13.60 -12.99
CA GLN A 160 -10.43 -14.59 -12.95
C GLN A 160 -10.11 -15.10 -11.54
N LEU A 161 -10.67 -14.47 -10.50
CA LEU A 161 -10.50 -14.92 -9.11
C LEU A 161 -11.54 -15.97 -8.73
N GLU A 162 -11.10 -16.95 -7.94
CA GLU A 162 -12.00 -17.87 -7.25
C GLU A 162 -12.91 -17.09 -6.27
N ASP A 163 -14.14 -17.57 -6.06
CA ASP A 163 -15.15 -16.86 -5.26
C ASP A 163 -14.67 -16.50 -3.85
N GLU A 164 -13.83 -17.34 -3.25
CA GLU A 164 -13.23 -17.08 -1.94
C GLU A 164 -12.26 -15.88 -1.92
N TYR A 165 -11.61 -15.58 -3.04
CA TYR A 165 -10.63 -14.48 -3.15
C TYR A 165 -11.25 -13.16 -3.59
N LYS A 166 -12.45 -13.18 -4.21
CA LYS A 166 -13.14 -11.96 -4.66
C LYS A 166 -13.37 -10.98 -3.52
N GLY A 167 -13.75 -11.46 -2.33
CA GLY A 167 -13.92 -10.62 -1.13
C GLY A 167 -12.61 -10.25 -0.42
N GLN A 168 -11.48 -10.84 -0.82
CA GLN A 168 -10.18 -10.66 -0.18
C GLN A 168 -9.24 -9.77 -1.01
N LEU A 169 -9.54 -9.50 -2.28
CA LEU A 169 -8.82 -8.56 -3.13
C LEU A 169 -9.34 -7.13 -2.92
N LEU A 170 -8.45 -6.24 -2.49
CA LEU A 170 -8.73 -4.83 -2.26
C LEU A 170 -7.96 -3.96 -3.26
N LEU A 171 -8.68 -3.15 -4.02
CA LEU A 171 -8.10 -2.25 -5.01
C LEU A 171 -7.87 -0.86 -4.39
N LEU A 172 -6.63 -0.37 -4.45
CA LEU A 172 -6.24 0.95 -3.97
C LEU A 172 -5.68 1.78 -5.13
N GLU A 173 -6.54 2.59 -5.72
CA GLU A 173 -6.21 3.51 -6.81
C GLU A 173 -5.73 4.87 -6.27
N ARG A 174 -5.16 5.70 -7.15
CA ARG A 174 -4.60 7.02 -6.79
C ARG A 174 -5.51 7.90 -5.92
N ASP A 175 -6.80 7.98 -6.24
CA ASP A 175 -7.74 8.87 -5.55
C ASP A 175 -8.08 8.30 -4.17
N LYS A 176 -8.27 6.98 -4.09
CA LYS A 176 -8.47 6.28 -2.80
C LYS A 176 -7.25 6.39 -1.89
N LEU A 177 -6.05 6.30 -2.45
CA LEU A 177 -4.80 6.50 -1.71
C LEU A 177 -4.67 7.93 -1.16
N TYR A 178 -5.09 8.93 -1.94
CA TYR A 178 -5.13 10.31 -1.47
C TYR A 178 -6.17 10.53 -0.36
N ASP A 179 -7.34 9.89 -0.46
CA ASP A 179 -8.34 9.93 0.61
C ASP A 179 -7.80 9.31 1.90
N LEU A 180 -7.11 8.18 1.81
CA LEU A 180 -6.44 7.55 2.95
C LEU A 180 -5.35 8.47 3.52
N TYR A 181 -4.55 9.10 2.66
CA TYR A 181 -3.58 10.12 3.09
C TYR A 181 -4.24 11.29 3.83
N ASN A 182 -5.43 11.74 3.39
CA ASN A 182 -6.19 12.78 4.08
C ASN A 182 -6.80 12.30 5.41
N VAL A 183 -6.96 11.01 5.64
CA VAL A 183 -7.43 10.52 6.94
C VAL A 183 -6.24 10.35 7.89
N TYR A 184 -5.24 9.59 7.46
CA TYR A 184 -4.16 9.13 8.34
C TYR A 184 -2.94 10.05 8.35
N GLY A 185 -2.71 10.79 7.26
CA GLY A 185 -1.55 11.65 7.10
C GLY A 185 -0.24 10.90 6.93
N LEU A 186 0.81 11.66 6.66
CA LEU A 186 2.21 11.23 6.76
C LEU A 186 2.92 12.16 7.73
N SER A 187 3.98 11.67 8.38
CA SER A 187 4.79 12.50 9.26
C SER A 187 5.51 13.62 8.49
N ASN A 188 5.88 14.71 9.16
CA ASN A 188 6.60 15.82 8.51
C ASN A 188 7.87 15.37 7.77
N PRO A 189 8.71 14.45 8.29
CA PRO A 189 9.86 13.93 7.55
C PRO A 189 9.48 13.18 6.26
N GLU A 190 8.40 12.39 6.29
CA GLU A 190 7.94 11.65 5.11
C GLU A 190 7.37 12.61 4.05
N GLN A 191 6.63 13.63 4.46
CA GLN A 191 6.13 14.68 3.56
C GLN A 191 7.28 15.51 2.94
N ALA A 192 8.31 15.82 3.73
CA ALA A 192 9.52 16.47 3.24
C ALA A 192 10.23 15.60 2.18
N ALA A 193 10.38 14.30 2.44
CA ALA A 193 11.01 13.37 1.50
C ALA A 193 10.29 13.31 0.14
N LEU A 194 8.96 13.30 0.12
CA LEU A 194 8.16 13.35 -1.12
C LEU A 194 8.39 14.64 -1.91
N THR A 195 8.45 15.75 -1.19
CA THR A 195 8.64 17.08 -1.78
C THR A 195 10.05 17.23 -2.36
N ASP A 196 11.06 16.79 -1.61
CA ASP A 196 12.46 16.86 -2.03
C ASP A 196 12.73 15.97 -3.24
N PHE A 197 12.19 14.76 -3.25
CA PHE A 197 12.25 13.85 -4.40
C PHE A 197 11.68 14.51 -5.66
N THR A 198 10.51 15.14 -5.55
CA THR A 198 9.86 15.83 -6.66
C THR A 198 10.67 17.03 -7.15
N LYS A 199 11.26 17.81 -6.24
CA LYS A 199 12.12 18.96 -6.58
C LYS A 199 13.41 18.51 -7.26
N GLU A 200 14.07 17.46 -6.78
CA GLU A 200 15.31 16.94 -7.35
C GLU A 200 15.13 16.44 -8.78
N LEU A 201 14.06 15.68 -9.04
CA LEU A 201 13.77 15.19 -10.39
C LEU A 201 13.43 16.34 -11.35
N LYS A 202 12.68 17.35 -10.91
CA LYS A 202 12.41 18.56 -11.70
C LYS A 202 13.69 19.33 -12.03
N LYS A 203 14.64 19.45 -11.08
CA LYS A 203 15.97 20.06 -11.32
C LYS A 203 16.80 19.28 -12.33
N LYS A 204 16.82 17.94 -12.26
CA LYS A 204 17.54 17.08 -13.21
C LYS A 204 16.97 17.18 -14.64
N LYS A 205 15.65 17.30 -14.78
CA LYS A 205 15.00 17.50 -16.09
C LYS A 205 15.27 18.86 -16.74
N LYS A 206 15.48 19.92 -15.96
CA LYS A 206 15.82 21.27 -16.48
C LYS A 206 17.29 21.43 -16.92
N LYS A 207 18.17 20.50 -16.55
CA LYS A 207 19.60 20.52 -16.89
C LYS A 207 19.96 19.63 -18.10
N LYS A 208 18.98 18.91 -18.65
CA LYS A 208 19.09 18.16 -19.91
C LYS A 208 18.36 18.92 -20.99
#